data_AF-A0AA49K129-F1
#
_entry.id   AF-A0AA49K129-F1
#
_cell.length_a   1.000
_cell.length_b   1.000
_cell.length_c   1.000
_cell.angle_alpha   90.00
_cell.angle_beta   90.00
_cell.angle_gamma   90.00
#
_symmetry.space_group_name_H-M   'P 1'
#
loop_
_entity.id
_entity.type
_entity.pdbx_description
1 polymer ?
#
loop_
_entity_poly.entity_id
_entity_poly.type
_entity_poly.pdbx_seq_one_letter_code
_entity_poly.pdbx_strand_id
1 'polypeptide(L)'
;MHTRLLLAAALAALALPAAATAQAVQARDSSYTRGDRTIYHQHAPSETEWGYAQAIVVGNTIYVSGTVSGGRTMEEEITNIYRRIERTLRVNGFTMQDVVKETAYAKDIEALAAANPARLRAYAGHTPAATWVQITRLLAEGATVEIEVTAVRAPRP
;
A
#
# COMPACT_ATOMS: atom_id res chain seq x y z
N MET A 1 7.60 -67.88 -40.45
CA MET A 1 6.52 -67.81 -39.45
C MET A 1 7.11 -67.27 -38.16
N HIS A 2 6.44 -66.28 -37.53
CA HIS A 2 6.83 -65.49 -36.33
C HIS A 2 7.80 -64.36 -36.68
N THR A 3 7.41 -63.13 -37.08
CA THR A 3 6.43 -62.15 -36.57
C THR A 3 6.68 -61.73 -35.12
N ARG A 4 7.10 -60.45 -34.94
CA ARG A 4 6.93 -59.52 -33.78
C ARG A 4 8.27 -58.92 -33.33
N LEU A 5 8.38 -57.67 -32.89
CA LEU A 5 7.63 -56.41 -33.02
C LEU A 5 8.59 -55.36 -32.42
N LEU A 6 8.64 -54.14 -32.98
CA LEU A 6 9.42 -53.01 -32.46
C LEU A 6 8.93 -52.58 -31.06
N LEU A 7 9.84 -52.15 -30.18
CA LEU A 7 9.49 -51.19 -29.13
C LEU A 7 10.58 -50.11 -29.04
N ALA A 8 10.25 -48.93 -29.57
CA ALA A 8 10.97 -47.69 -29.32
C ALA A 8 10.55 -47.17 -27.93
N ALA A 9 11.52 -46.89 -27.07
CA ALA A 9 11.29 -46.26 -25.77
C ALA A 9 11.04 -44.76 -25.99
N ALA A 10 9.79 -44.32 -25.83
CA ALA A 10 9.43 -42.92 -25.78
C ALA A 10 9.78 -42.36 -24.38
N LEU A 11 10.74 -41.44 -24.29
CA LEU A 11 10.93 -40.60 -23.12
C LEU A 11 9.74 -39.63 -23.02
N ALA A 12 8.82 -39.90 -22.09
CA ALA A 12 7.81 -38.93 -21.70
C ALA A 12 8.46 -37.87 -20.81
N ALA A 13 8.71 -36.68 -21.38
CA ALA A 13 8.98 -35.49 -20.58
C ALA A 13 7.70 -35.17 -19.80
N LEU A 14 7.74 -35.38 -18.48
CA LEU A 14 6.70 -34.91 -17.55
C LEU A 14 6.69 -33.38 -17.56
N ALA A 15 5.88 -32.81 -18.45
CA ALA A 15 5.47 -31.43 -18.32
C ALA A 15 4.68 -31.31 -17.02
N LEU A 16 5.25 -30.63 -16.03
CA LEU A 16 4.52 -30.21 -14.84
C LEU A 16 3.27 -29.44 -15.29
N PRO A 17 2.08 -29.72 -14.71
CA PRO A 17 0.89 -28.99 -15.08
C PRO A 17 1.08 -27.51 -14.72
N ALA A 18 0.93 -26.64 -15.73
CA ALA A 18 0.94 -25.17 -15.62
C ALA A 18 -0.16 -24.59 -14.69
N ALA A 19 -0.88 -25.44 -13.96
CA ALA A 19 -1.89 -25.07 -12.99
C ALA A 19 -1.31 -24.67 -11.62
N ALA A 20 -0.07 -25.05 -11.31
CA ALA A 20 0.56 -24.70 -10.02
C ALA A 20 1.10 -23.26 -9.95
N THR A 21 1.22 -22.56 -11.09
CA THR A 21 1.62 -21.14 -11.15
C THR A 21 0.43 -20.17 -11.21
N ALA A 22 -0.81 -20.68 -11.29
CA ALA A 22 -2.02 -19.86 -11.38
C ALA A 22 -2.58 -19.41 -10.02
N GLN A 23 -2.07 -19.93 -8.90
CA GLN A 23 -2.47 -19.53 -7.54
C GLN A 23 -1.69 -18.33 -6.97
N ALA A 24 -0.83 -17.68 -7.75
CA ALA A 24 0.00 -16.58 -7.29
C ALA A 24 -0.61 -15.17 -7.47
N VAL A 25 -1.87 -15.03 -7.90
CA VAL A 25 -2.44 -13.71 -8.24
C VAL A 25 -3.88 -13.57 -7.77
N GLN A 26 -4.09 -13.29 -6.47
CA GLN A 26 -5.21 -12.46 -5.98
C GLN A 26 -5.13 -12.21 -4.46
N ALA A 27 -4.28 -11.28 -4.07
CA ALA A 27 -4.46 -10.58 -2.81
C ALA A 27 -5.46 -9.43 -3.03
N ARG A 28 -6.74 -9.73 -2.81
CA ARG A 28 -7.74 -8.68 -2.64
C ARG A 28 -7.51 -8.04 -1.27
N ASP A 29 -7.72 -6.73 -1.18
CA ASP A 29 -7.85 -6.00 0.08
C ASP A 29 -8.48 -6.91 1.15
N SER A 30 -7.81 -7.09 2.29
CA SER A 30 -8.29 -7.97 3.35
C SER A 30 -8.41 -7.20 4.66
N SER A 31 -9.42 -7.54 5.46
CA SER A 31 -9.58 -6.97 6.79
C SER A 31 -10.03 -8.03 7.77
N TYR A 32 -9.54 -7.94 9.00
CA TYR A 32 -9.95 -8.81 10.09
C TYR A 32 -9.87 -8.08 11.43
N THR A 33 -10.63 -8.56 12.41
CA THR A 33 -10.61 -8.01 13.77
C THR A 33 -9.72 -8.85 14.67
N ARG A 34 -8.93 -8.19 15.51
CA ARG A 34 -8.12 -8.82 16.57
C ARG A 34 -8.30 -8.05 17.87
N GLY A 35 -9.15 -8.54 18.76
CA GLY A 35 -9.51 -7.81 19.98
C GLY A 35 -10.31 -6.55 19.66
N ASP A 36 -9.84 -5.40 20.15
CA ASP A 36 -10.46 -4.07 19.96
C ASP A 36 -10.03 -3.34 18.68
N ARG A 37 -9.30 -4.00 17.77
CA ARG A 37 -8.75 -3.38 16.56
C ARG A 37 -9.12 -4.12 15.28
N THR A 38 -9.36 -3.35 14.23
CA THR A 38 -9.51 -3.86 12.85
C THR A 38 -8.21 -3.63 12.10
N ILE A 39 -7.67 -4.69 11.51
CA ILE A 39 -6.45 -4.67 10.74
C ILE A 39 -6.84 -4.75 9.25
N TYR A 40 -6.32 -3.82 8.45
CA TYR A 40 -6.56 -3.74 7.02
C TYR A 40 -5.25 -3.88 6.25
N HIS A 41 -5.26 -4.79 5.28
CA HIS A 41 -4.18 -4.99 4.33
C HIS A 41 -4.63 -4.61 2.92
N GLN A 42 -3.81 -3.85 2.20
CA GLN A 42 -4.05 -3.47 0.81
C GLN A 42 -3.27 -4.37 -0.16
N HIS A 43 -2.11 -4.88 0.29
CA HIS A 43 -1.19 -5.75 -0.42
C HIS A 43 -0.73 -6.88 0.53
N ALA A 44 -1.68 -7.75 0.89
CA ALA A 44 -1.50 -8.75 1.96
C ALA A 44 -0.22 -9.62 1.88
N PRO A 45 0.28 -10.10 0.72
CA PRO A 45 1.47 -10.94 0.67
C PRO A 45 2.73 -10.22 1.16
N SER A 46 3.01 -9.02 0.64
CA SER A 46 4.16 -8.22 1.07
C SER A 46 3.98 -7.72 2.50
N GLU A 47 2.78 -7.30 2.88
CA GLU A 47 2.51 -6.83 4.23
C GLU A 47 2.71 -7.95 5.28
N THR A 48 2.33 -9.18 4.95
CA THR A 48 2.53 -10.36 5.80
C THR A 48 4.01 -10.71 5.93
N GLU A 49 4.76 -10.69 4.84
CA GLU A 49 6.20 -10.98 4.82
C GLU A 49 7.00 -10.00 5.69
N TRP A 50 6.69 -8.71 5.60
CA TRP A 50 7.40 -7.64 6.31
C TRP A 50 6.81 -7.33 7.70
N GLY A 51 5.66 -7.91 8.05
CA GLY A 51 5.08 -7.82 9.39
C GLY A 51 4.40 -6.48 9.71
N TYR A 52 3.80 -5.81 8.72
CA TYR A 52 3.01 -4.60 8.93
C TYR A 52 1.61 -4.70 8.29
N ALA A 53 0.74 -3.73 8.57
CA ALA A 53 -0.56 -3.62 7.93
C ALA A 53 -0.68 -2.26 7.25
N GLN A 54 -1.42 -2.16 6.15
CA GLN A 54 -1.68 -0.89 5.50
C GLN A 54 -2.38 0.10 6.45
N ALA A 55 -3.33 -0.38 7.26
CA ALA A 55 -3.92 0.42 8.32
C ALA A 55 -4.42 -0.42 9.50
N ILE A 56 -4.49 0.22 10.67
CA ILE A 56 -5.13 -0.33 11.87
C ILE A 56 -6.13 0.68 12.42
N VAL A 57 -7.35 0.23 12.68
CA VAL A 57 -8.41 1.00 13.33
C VAL A 57 -8.53 0.56 14.79
N VAL A 58 -8.48 1.50 15.73
CA VAL A 58 -8.74 1.29 17.16
C VAL A 58 -9.77 2.32 17.61
N GLY A 59 -10.97 1.87 17.97
CA GLY A 59 -12.10 2.76 18.26
C GLY A 59 -12.41 3.71 17.10
N ASN A 60 -12.31 5.02 17.35
CA ASN A 60 -12.53 6.07 16.34
C ASN A 60 -11.27 6.50 15.60
N THR A 61 -10.11 5.92 15.90
CA THR A 61 -8.81 6.32 15.31
C THR A 61 -8.36 5.28 14.28
N ILE A 62 -7.82 5.75 13.16
CA ILE A 62 -7.09 4.94 12.18
C ILE A 62 -5.65 5.43 12.08
N TYR A 63 -4.73 4.48 12.10
CA TYR A 63 -3.32 4.69 11.82
C TYR A 63 -3.06 4.11 10.43
N VAL A 64 -2.63 4.95 9.49
CA VAL A 64 -2.27 4.54 8.13
C VAL A 64 -0.75 4.51 8.01
N SER A 65 -0.22 3.38 7.57
CA SER A 65 1.22 3.20 7.39
C SER A 65 1.80 4.17 6.36
N GLY A 66 3.12 4.35 6.43
CA GLY A 66 3.88 5.08 5.44
C GLY A 66 3.53 4.63 4.02
N THR A 67 3.07 5.59 3.21
CA THR A 67 2.61 5.36 1.85
C THR A 67 3.58 6.02 0.90
N VAL A 68 4.13 5.20 0.01
CA VAL A 68 4.97 5.63 -1.12
C VAL A 68 4.21 5.44 -2.43
N SER A 69 4.67 6.12 -3.47
CA SER A 69 4.34 5.73 -4.83
C SER A 69 5.49 6.07 -5.77
N GLY A 70 5.45 5.48 -6.97
CA GLY A 70 6.25 6.00 -8.08
C GLY A 70 5.62 7.27 -8.68
N GLY A 71 6.42 7.93 -9.51
CA GLY A 71 6.06 9.13 -10.27
C GLY A 71 7.29 9.61 -11.02
N ARG A 72 7.11 10.42 -12.06
CA ARG A 72 8.25 11.09 -12.73
C ARG A 72 8.69 12.33 -11.97
N THR A 73 7.82 12.86 -11.12
CA THR A 73 8.07 14.06 -10.30
C THR A 73 7.55 13.84 -8.88
N MET A 74 8.10 14.61 -7.94
CA MET A 74 7.61 14.69 -6.54
C MET A 74 6.10 15.01 -6.49
N GLU A 75 5.61 15.88 -7.37
CA GLU A 75 4.18 16.23 -7.42
C GLU A 75 3.30 15.05 -7.84
N GLU A 76 3.75 14.25 -8.83
CA GLU A 76 3.07 13.03 -9.24
C GLU A 76 3.06 11.99 -8.11
N GLU A 77 4.19 11.82 -7.40
CA GLU A 77 4.28 10.93 -6.23
C GLU A 77 3.30 11.36 -5.13
N ILE A 78 3.34 12.63 -4.70
CA ILE A 78 2.45 13.17 -3.66
C ILE A 78 0.98 12.99 -4.05
N THR A 79 0.62 13.26 -5.30
CA THR A 79 -0.76 13.10 -5.79
C THR A 79 -1.21 11.64 -5.69
N ASN A 80 -0.36 10.70 -6.08
CA ASN A 80 -0.66 9.27 -6.04
C ASN A 80 -0.68 8.72 -4.61
N ILE A 81 0.20 9.19 -3.74
CA ILE A 81 0.24 8.86 -2.32
C ILE A 81 -1.07 9.28 -1.64
N TYR A 82 -1.52 10.53 -1.83
CA TYR A 82 -2.78 10.99 -1.23
C TYR A 82 -4.00 10.23 -1.75
N ARG A 83 -4.03 9.81 -3.03
CA ARG A 83 -5.09 8.93 -3.56
C ARG A 83 -5.10 7.54 -2.89
N ARG A 84 -3.92 7.00 -2.58
CA ARG A 84 -3.80 5.71 -1.87
C ARG A 84 -4.22 5.82 -0.41
N ILE A 85 -3.84 6.92 0.26
CA ILE A 85 -4.28 7.25 1.62
C ILE A 85 -5.80 7.41 1.64
N GLU A 86 -6.37 8.21 0.74
CA GLU A 86 -7.82 8.41 0.63
C GLU A 86 -8.56 7.08 0.42
N ARG A 87 -8.06 6.20 -0.45
CA ARG A 87 -8.64 4.86 -0.64
C ARG A 87 -8.60 4.06 0.67
N THR A 88 -7.46 4.04 1.36
CA THR A 88 -7.29 3.32 2.64
C THR A 88 -8.28 3.82 3.69
N LEU A 89 -8.40 5.13 3.83
CA LEU A 89 -9.36 5.77 4.72
C LEU A 89 -10.79 5.37 4.35
N ARG A 90 -11.17 5.52 3.07
CA ARG A 90 -12.53 5.26 2.59
C ARG A 90 -12.99 3.82 2.82
N VAL A 91 -12.13 2.83 2.55
CA VAL A 91 -12.45 1.41 2.79
C VAL A 91 -12.69 1.12 4.28
N ASN A 92 -12.05 1.87 5.17
CA ASN A 92 -12.22 1.76 6.61
C ASN A 92 -13.31 2.70 7.18
N GLY A 93 -14.05 3.40 6.31
CA GLY A 93 -15.11 4.33 6.70
C GLY A 93 -14.61 5.66 7.26
N PHE A 94 -13.45 6.13 6.82
CA PHE A 94 -12.88 7.45 7.09
C PHE A 94 -12.78 8.26 5.79
N THR A 95 -12.45 9.53 5.91
CA THR A 95 -12.24 10.47 4.81
C THR A 95 -10.96 11.30 5.05
N MET A 96 -10.50 12.03 4.03
CA MET A 96 -9.39 12.98 4.20
C MET A 96 -9.67 14.08 5.23
N GLN A 97 -10.95 14.37 5.52
CA GLN A 97 -11.36 15.35 6.53
C GLN A 97 -11.19 14.84 7.96
N ASP A 98 -11.07 13.53 8.15
CA ASP A 98 -10.81 12.93 9.46
C ASP A 98 -9.32 12.97 9.83
N VAL A 99 -8.42 13.31 8.89
CA VAL A 99 -6.97 13.28 9.12
C VAL A 99 -6.59 14.37 10.11
N VAL A 100 -5.98 14.00 11.23
CA VAL A 100 -5.58 14.95 12.28
C VAL A 100 -4.07 15.20 12.31
N LYS A 101 -3.26 14.26 11.80
CA LYS A 101 -1.80 14.35 11.73
C LYS A 101 -1.28 13.67 10.47
N GLU A 102 -0.27 14.29 9.86
CA GLU A 102 0.59 13.65 8.86
C GLU A 102 2.07 13.76 9.23
N THR A 103 2.87 12.82 8.78
CA THR A 103 4.34 12.94 8.75
C THR A 103 4.81 12.64 7.32
N ALA A 104 5.66 13.50 6.75
CA ALA A 104 6.29 13.27 5.45
C ALA A 104 7.81 13.18 5.60
N TYR A 105 8.37 12.15 4.99
CA TYR A 105 9.81 11.90 4.90
C TYR A 105 10.22 12.04 3.44
N ALA A 106 11.06 13.02 3.13
CA ALA A 106 11.50 13.28 1.75
C ALA A 106 13.01 13.19 1.62
N LYS A 107 13.49 12.73 0.46
CA LYS A 107 14.92 12.74 0.12
C LYS A 107 15.43 14.14 -0.26
N ASP A 108 14.52 15.00 -0.72
CA ASP A 108 14.75 16.41 -1.03
C ASP A 108 13.58 17.22 -0.47
N ILE A 109 13.85 17.98 0.59
CA ILE A 109 12.82 18.76 1.28
C ILE A 109 12.39 20.01 0.50
N GLU A 110 13.25 20.55 -0.37
CA GLU A 110 12.92 21.69 -1.21
C GLU A 110 11.99 21.27 -2.35
N ALA A 111 12.22 20.08 -2.93
CA ALA A 111 11.30 19.48 -3.89
C ALA A 111 9.93 19.18 -3.26
N LEU A 112 9.91 18.70 -2.00
CA LEU A 112 8.66 18.52 -1.24
C LEU A 112 7.93 19.86 -1.05
N ALA A 113 8.65 20.91 -0.64
CA ALA A 113 8.07 22.23 -0.45
C ALA A 113 7.49 22.80 -1.76
N ALA A 114 8.20 22.64 -2.87
CA ALA A 114 7.74 23.05 -4.20
C ALA A 114 6.48 22.27 -4.66
N ALA A 115 6.35 21.01 -4.26
CA ALA A 115 5.22 20.15 -4.60
C ALA A 115 4.01 20.26 -3.65
N ASN A 116 4.06 21.14 -2.64
CA ASN A 116 2.97 21.38 -1.69
C ASN A 116 1.59 21.69 -2.33
N PRO A 117 1.46 22.30 -3.54
CA PRO A 117 0.15 22.44 -4.18
C PRO A 117 -0.62 21.12 -4.37
N ALA A 118 0.06 19.98 -4.61
CA ALA A 118 -0.59 18.68 -4.69
C ALA A 118 -1.20 18.25 -3.34
N ARG A 119 -0.48 18.50 -2.24
CA ARG A 119 -0.97 18.29 -0.89
C ARG A 119 -2.20 19.16 -0.58
N LEU A 120 -2.16 20.45 -0.91
CA LEU A 120 -3.28 21.35 -0.65
C LEU A 120 -4.56 20.91 -1.36
N ARG A 121 -4.45 20.41 -2.61
CA ARG A 121 -5.59 19.85 -3.35
C ARG A 121 -6.17 18.61 -2.67
N ALA A 122 -5.33 17.74 -2.10
CA ALA A 122 -5.77 16.53 -1.41
C ALA A 122 -6.59 16.83 -0.13
N TYR A 123 -6.24 17.89 0.59
CA TYR A 123 -6.96 18.27 1.83
C TYR A 123 -8.20 19.14 1.59
N ALA A 124 -8.37 19.73 0.41
CA ALA A 124 -9.56 20.50 0.04
C ALA A 124 -9.98 21.56 1.10
N GLY A 125 -9.01 22.27 1.67
CA GLY A 125 -9.23 23.30 2.70
C GLY A 125 -9.11 22.83 4.15
N HIS A 126 -8.97 21.51 4.38
CA HIS A 126 -8.64 20.95 5.70
C HIS A 126 -7.16 21.14 6.05
N THR A 127 -6.82 21.15 7.34
CA THR A 127 -5.44 21.32 7.83
C THR A 127 -5.14 20.38 9.00
N PRO A 128 -4.41 19.27 8.78
CA PRO A 128 -3.90 18.46 9.89
C PRO A 128 -2.65 19.09 10.51
N ALA A 129 -2.30 18.65 11.72
CA ALA A 129 -0.94 18.83 12.21
C ALA A 129 0.07 18.14 11.27
N ALA A 130 1.27 18.68 11.12
CA ALA A 130 2.23 18.17 10.14
C ALA A 130 3.67 18.16 10.68
N THR A 131 4.46 17.21 10.19
CA THR A 131 5.92 17.15 10.38
C THR A 131 6.54 16.76 9.05
N TRP A 132 7.49 17.54 8.57
CA TRP A 132 8.20 17.27 7.31
C TRP A 132 9.70 17.27 7.58
N VAL A 133 10.36 16.19 7.21
CA VAL A 133 11.79 16.01 7.48
C VAL A 133 12.52 15.50 6.25
N GLN A 134 13.74 15.98 6.07
CA GLN A 134 14.65 15.40 5.09
C GLN A 134 15.32 14.16 5.66
N ILE A 135 15.39 13.11 4.85
CA ILE A 135 16.05 11.85 5.15
C ILE A 135 17.00 11.47 4.00
N THR A 136 17.92 10.54 4.25
CA THR A 136 18.88 10.12 3.22
C THR A 136 18.34 9.04 2.29
N ARG A 137 17.40 8.20 2.75
CA ARG A 137 16.85 7.09 1.97
C ARG A 137 15.51 6.58 2.50
N LEU A 138 14.68 6.07 1.59
CA LEU A 138 13.48 5.28 1.86
C LEU A 138 13.75 3.80 1.59
N LEU A 139 12.91 2.92 2.15
CA LEU A 139 13.01 1.48 1.90
C LEU A 139 12.62 1.13 0.46
N ALA A 140 11.55 1.75 -0.05
CA ALA A 140 11.08 1.54 -1.41
C ALA A 140 12.06 2.15 -2.42
N GLU A 141 12.62 1.30 -3.28
CA GLU A 141 13.53 1.72 -4.32
C GLU A 141 12.83 2.69 -5.29
N GLY A 142 13.51 3.79 -5.61
CA GLY A 142 13.00 4.82 -6.51
C GLY A 142 12.02 5.81 -5.89
N ALA A 143 11.46 5.55 -4.70
CA ALA A 143 10.60 6.52 -4.02
C ALA A 143 11.40 7.75 -3.56
N THR A 144 10.81 8.94 -3.69
CA THR A 144 11.42 10.20 -3.25
C THR A 144 10.75 10.79 -2.01
N VAL A 145 9.50 10.38 -1.73
CA VAL A 145 8.75 10.77 -0.54
C VAL A 145 7.90 9.61 0.00
N GLU A 146 7.76 9.55 1.32
CA GLU A 146 6.85 8.66 2.04
C GLU A 146 6.00 9.47 3.02
N ILE A 147 4.69 9.20 3.06
CA ILE A 147 3.74 9.93 3.91
C ILE A 147 2.90 8.95 4.73
N GLU A 148 2.85 9.14 6.04
CA GLU A 148 1.95 8.45 6.97
C GLU A 148 0.90 9.42 7.52
N VAL A 149 -0.28 8.92 7.87
CA VAL A 149 -1.35 9.73 8.46
C VAL A 149 -2.05 9.04 9.62
N THR A 150 -2.53 9.84 10.57
CA THR A 150 -3.49 9.42 11.59
C THR A 150 -4.79 10.18 11.39
N ALA A 151 -5.91 9.48 11.41
CA ALA A 151 -7.24 10.07 11.26
C ALA A 151 -8.15 9.68 12.44
N VAL A 152 -9.02 10.58 12.85
CA VAL A 152 -9.98 10.38 13.94
C VAL A 152 -11.36 10.76 13.44
N ARG A 153 -12.29 9.80 13.46
CA ARG A 153 -13.69 10.05 13.17
C ARG A 153 -14.30 10.92 14.27
N ALA A 154 -15.17 11.84 13.88
CA ALA A 154 -16.10 12.45 14.81
C ALA A 154 -16.86 11.35 15.59
N PRO A 155 -17.12 11.53 16.90
CA PRO A 155 -18.01 10.63 17.63
C PRO A 155 -19.33 10.53 16.88
N ARG A 156 -19.83 9.32 16.64
CA ARG A 156 -21.22 9.20 16.18
C ARG A 156 -22.12 9.65 17.33
N PRO A 157 -23.13 10.51 17.06
CA PRO A 157 -24.13 10.87 18.05
C PRO A 157 -24.92 9.64 18.52
#